data_AF-A0A6P0X1J7-F1
#
_entry.id   AF-A0A6P0X1J7-F1
#
_cell.length_a   1.000
_cell.length_b   1.000
_cell.length_c   1.000
_cell.angle_alpha   90.00
_cell.angle_beta   90.00
_cell.angle_gamma   90.00
#
_symmetry.space_group_name_H-M   'P 1'
#
loop_
_entity.id
_entity.type
_entity.pdbx_description
1 polymer ?
#
loop_
_entity_poly.entity_id
_entity_poly.type
_entity_poly.pdbx_seq_one_letter_code
_entity_poly.pdbx_strand_id
1 'polypeptide(L)'
;MSRKNFIYAESILVPERLEEKFKHELFKSQTPLGRLWLEHKMETFKEIVDSVEEAAAELGVYFQVEKEERLLSRTYRVFSHRKPIMMITEKFPESYFRKNF
;
A
#
# COMPACT_ATOMS: atom_id res chain seq x y z
N MET A 1 -17.28 1.38 -11.65
CA MET A 1 -15.84 1.30 -11.29
C MET A 1 -15.04 0.94 -12.54
N SER A 2 -13.88 1.55 -12.78
CA SER A 2 -13.14 1.44 -14.05
C SER A 2 -12.40 0.12 -14.28
N ARG A 3 -12.38 -0.82 -13.32
CA ARG A 3 -11.62 -2.10 -13.34
C ARG A 3 -10.12 -1.96 -13.62
N LYS A 4 -9.58 -0.74 -13.59
CA LYS A 4 -8.17 -0.44 -13.80
C LYS A 4 -7.42 -0.57 -12.48
N ASN A 5 -6.31 -1.28 -12.49
CA ASN A 5 -5.41 -1.37 -11.35
C ASN A 5 -4.56 -0.09 -11.30
N PHE A 6 -4.76 0.74 -10.28
CA PHE A 6 -4.00 1.99 -10.10
C PHE A 6 -2.83 1.84 -9.13
N ILE A 7 -2.90 0.84 -8.26
CA ILE A 7 -1.93 0.63 -7.20
C ILE A 7 -1.71 -0.87 -6.98
N TYR A 8 -0.46 -1.21 -6.71
CA TYR A 8 -0.05 -2.49 -6.15
C TYR A 8 0.58 -2.18 -4.80
N ALA A 9 0.26 -2.99 -3.78
CA ALA A 9 0.78 -2.77 -2.45
C ALA A 9 1.17 -4.09 -1.78
N GLU A 10 2.33 -4.08 -1.15
CA GLU A 10 2.82 -5.17 -0.30
C GLU A 10 2.92 -4.65 1.13
N SER A 11 2.58 -5.49 2.10
CA SER A 11 2.60 -5.12 3.51
C SER A 11 3.27 -6.20 4.34
N ILE A 12 4.22 -5.78 5.17
CA ILE A 12 4.86 -6.62 6.19
C ILE A 12 4.28 -6.21 7.54
N LEU A 13 3.70 -7.16 8.26
CA LEU A 13 2.93 -6.95 9.49
C LEU A 13 3.69 -7.45 10.71
N VAL A 14 3.47 -6.84 11.87
CA VAL A 14 3.86 -7.40 13.18
C VAL A 14 2.59 -7.77 13.95
N PRO A 15 2.08 -9.02 13.83
CA PRO A 15 0.76 -9.40 14.35
C PRO A 15 0.59 -9.17 15.84
N GLU A 16 1.65 -9.32 16.63
CA GLU A 16 1.63 -9.16 18.10
C GLU A 16 1.42 -7.71 18.54
N ARG A 17 1.54 -6.75 17.62
CA ARG A 17 1.34 -5.32 17.89
C ARG A 17 0.00 -4.79 17.38
N LEU A 18 -0.83 -5.65 16.78
CA LEU A 18 -2.16 -5.31 16.30
C LEU A 18 -3.20 -5.62 17.37
N GLU A 19 -4.23 -4.79 17.46
CA GLU A 19 -5.40 -5.11 18.27
C GLU A 19 -6.12 -6.34 17.72
N GLU A 20 -6.54 -7.26 18.59
CA GLU A 20 -7.06 -8.57 18.17
C GLU A 20 -8.27 -8.49 17.24
N LYS A 21 -9.16 -7.50 17.44
CA LYS A 21 -10.31 -7.29 16.54
C LYS A 21 -9.88 -6.89 15.14
N PHE A 22 -9.00 -5.89 15.04
CA PHE A 22 -8.43 -5.43 13.77
C PHE A 22 -7.65 -6.55 13.08
N LYS A 23 -6.81 -7.28 13.83
CA LYS A 23 -6.04 -8.42 13.34
C LYS A 23 -6.95 -9.51 12.77
N HIS A 24 -8.03 -9.85 13.45
CA HIS A 24 -8.99 -10.84 12.96
C HIS A 24 -9.60 -10.41 11.63
N GLU A 25 -10.08 -9.18 11.52
CA GLU A 25 -10.70 -8.67 10.29
C GLU A 25 -9.69 -8.54 9.15
N LEU A 26 -8.48 -8.07 9.44
CA LEU A 26 -7.40 -7.97 8.45
C LEU A 26 -7.09 -9.32 7.81
N PHE A 27 -7.07 -10.41 8.59
CA PHE A 27 -6.74 -11.74 8.08
C PHE A 27 -7.95 -12.51 7.51
N LYS A 28 -9.17 -12.15 7.89
CA LYS A 28 -10.38 -12.91 7.53
C LYS A 28 -11.27 -12.23 6.49
N SER A 29 -11.01 -10.97 6.17
CA SER A 29 -11.79 -10.21 5.20
C SER A 29 -10.96 -9.80 3.98
N GLN A 30 -11.66 -9.42 2.91
CA GLN A 30 -11.07 -8.67 1.80
C GLN A 30 -11.32 -7.16 1.95
N THR A 31 -11.58 -6.70 3.19
CA THR A 31 -11.84 -5.29 3.46
C THR A 31 -10.55 -4.51 3.23
N PRO A 32 -10.59 -3.43 2.42
CA PRO A 32 -9.41 -2.60 2.23
C PRO A 32 -8.87 -2.07 3.55
N LEU A 33 -7.55 -2.08 3.71
CA LEU A 33 -6.86 -1.65 4.93
C LEU A 33 -7.27 -0.23 5.35
N GLY A 34 -7.47 0.66 4.36
CA GLY A 34 -8.02 2.00 4.52
C GLY A 34 -9.36 2.06 5.28
N ARG A 35 -10.27 1.14 4.95
CA ARG A 35 -11.59 1.04 5.57
C ARG A 35 -11.48 0.46 6.97
N LEU A 36 -10.63 -0.54 7.19
CA LEU A 36 -10.40 -1.11 8.52
C LEU A 36 -9.89 -0.05 9.51
N TRP A 37 -8.94 0.81 9.10
CA TRP A 37 -8.49 1.91 9.95
C TRP A 37 -9.64 2.82 10.39
N LEU A 38 -10.55 3.14 9.47
CA LEU A 38 -11.69 4.02 9.73
C LEU A 38 -12.72 3.37 10.66
N GLU A 39 -13.10 2.12 10.39
CA GLU A 39 -14.10 1.38 11.16
C GLU A 39 -13.65 1.15 12.61
N HIS A 40 -12.37 0.86 12.82
CA HIS A 40 -11.77 0.70 14.15
C HIS A 40 -11.31 2.01 14.78
N LYS A 41 -11.48 3.16 14.09
CA LYS A 41 -11.01 4.48 14.53
C LYS A 41 -9.54 4.47 14.97
N MET A 42 -8.70 3.74 14.24
CA MET A 42 -7.30 3.58 14.59
C MET A 42 -6.54 4.89 14.43
N GLU A 43 -5.93 5.35 15.51
CA GLU A 43 -4.92 6.40 15.46
C GLU A 43 -3.64 5.81 14.85
N THR A 44 -3.23 6.36 13.71
CA THR A 44 -2.03 5.93 13.01
C THR A 44 -1.14 7.11 12.65
N PHE A 45 0.17 6.89 12.75
CA PHE A 45 1.18 7.80 12.21
C PHE A 45 1.96 7.08 11.11
N LYS A 46 2.21 7.76 9.99
CA LYS A 46 2.92 7.20 8.83
C LYS A 46 4.25 7.93 8.65
N GLU A 47 5.32 7.15 8.56
CA GLU A 47 6.68 7.65 8.34
C GLU A 47 7.19 7.09 7.01
N ILE A 48 7.49 7.97 6.04
CA ILE A 48 8.13 7.55 4.78
C ILE A 48 9.55 7.08 5.08
N VAL A 49 9.86 5.86 4.65
CA VAL A 49 11.18 5.25 4.79
C VAL A 49 11.97 5.40 3.50
N ASP A 50 11.29 5.24 2.37
CA ASP A 50 11.93 5.30 1.06
C ASP A 50 10.93 5.73 -0.02
N SER A 51 11.45 6.30 -1.09
CA SER A 51 10.68 6.66 -2.29
C SER A 51 11.59 6.59 -3.51
N VAL A 52 11.29 5.68 -4.43
CA VAL A 52 12.14 5.34 -5.57
C VAL A 52 11.34 5.25 -6.86
N GLU A 53 12.01 5.46 -7.98
CA GLU A 53 11.53 5.12 -9.30
C GLU A 53 12.13 3.76 -9.68
N GLU A 54 11.31 2.82 -10.14
CA GLU A 54 11.74 1.49 -10.58
C GLU A 54 11.02 1.09 -11.87
N ALA A 55 11.60 0.18 -12.65
CA ALA A 55 10.93 -0.37 -13.83
C ALA A 55 9.76 -1.28 -13.41
N ALA A 56 8.68 -1.31 -14.19
CA ALA A 56 7.50 -2.11 -13.90
C ALA A 56 7.79 -3.61 -13.89
N ALA A 57 8.72 -4.08 -14.71
CA ALA A 57 9.10 -5.49 -14.83
C ALA A 57 7.85 -6.39 -14.90
N GLU A 58 7.76 -7.42 -14.05
CA GLU A 58 6.61 -8.33 -14.04
C GLU A 58 5.30 -7.68 -13.56
N LEU A 59 5.36 -6.57 -12.80
CA LEU A 59 4.17 -5.80 -12.43
C LEU A 59 3.55 -5.05 -13.62
N GLY A 60 4.27 -4.91 -14.74
CA GLY A 60 3.73 -4.35 -15.97
C GLY A 60 2.45 -5.05 -16.43
N VAL A 61 2.40 -6.38 -16.31
CA VAL A 61 1.21 -7.18 -16.65
C VAL A 61 0.03 -6.86 -15.74
N TYR A 62 0.28 -6.70 -14.43
CA TYR A 62 -0.77 -6.38 -13.45
C TYR A 62 -1.39 -5.00 -13.72
N PHE A 63 -0.57 -4.03 -14.11
CA PHE A 63 -1.03 -2.69 -14.42
C PHE A 63 -1.56 -2.54 -15.84
N GLN A 64 -1.16 -3.39 -16.80
CA GLN A 64 -1.36 -3.19 -18.24
C GLN A 64 -0.50 -2.02 -18.78
N VAL A 65 0.81 -2.08 -18.48
CA VAL A 65 1.85 -1.17 -18.98
C VAL A 65 3.08 -1.97 -19.43
N GLU A 66 3.97 -1.35 -20.20
CA GLU A 66 5.23 -1.98 -20.64
C GLU A 66 6.16 -2.27 -19.46
N LYS A 67 7.00 -3.32 -19.58
CA LYS A 67 7.91 -3.75 -18.49
C LYS A 67 8.95 -2.69 -18.14
N GLU A 68 9.33 -1.88 -19.11
CA GLU A 68 10.32 -0.80 -18.98
C GLU A 68 9.68 0.51 -18.48
N GLU A 69 8.35 0.55 -18.36
CA GLU A 69 7.66 1.74 -17.85
C GLU A 69 7.99 1.97 -16.38
N ARG A 70 8.03 3.26 -16.00
CA ARG A 70 8.38 3.69 -14.65
C ARG A 70 7.22 3.49 -13.69
N LEU A 71 7.50 2.82 -12.59
CA LEU A 71 6.68 2.83 -11.39
C LEU A 71 7.31 3.78 -10.38
N LEU A 72 6.46 4.58 -9.75
CA LEU A 72 6.79 5.30 -8.55
C LEU A 72 6.46 4.39 -7.36
N SER A 73 7.45 4.18 -6.50
CA SER A 73 7.39 3.26 -5.37
C SER A 73 7.66 4.02 -4.09
N ARG A 74 6.84 3.80 -3.06
CA ARG A 74 7.04 4.39 -1.74
C ARG A 74 6.91 3.34 -0.66
N THR A 75 7.86 3.33 0.25
CA THR A 75 7.83 2.47 1.43
C THR A 75 7.64 3.33 2.67
N TYR A 76 6.66 2.99 3.50
CA TYR A 76 6.40 3.70 4.75
C TYR A 76 6.09 2.75 5.90
N ARG A 77 6.45 3.19 7.11
CA ARG A 77 6.09 2.51 8.36
C ARG A 77 4.80 3.10 8.90
N VAL A 78 3.91 2.24 9.37
CA VAL A 78 2.69 2.62 10.09
C VAL A 78 2.91 2.36 11.57
N PHE A 79 2.65 3.36 12.38
CA PHE A 79 2.72 3.30 13.83
C PHE A 79 1.32 3.36 14.42
N SER A 80 1.10 2.60 15.48
CA SER A 80 -0.04 2.73 16.38
C SER A 80 0.47 2.57 17.80
N HIS A 81 -0.07 3.33 18.77
CA HIS A 81 0.40 3.30 20.16
C HIS A 81 1.93 3.46 20.29
N ARG A 82 2.52 4.34 19.46
CA ARG A 82 3.98 4.60 19.35
C ARG A 82 4.84 3.40 18.98
N LYS A 83 4.25 2.31 18.49
CA LYS A 83 4.97 1.12 18.01
C LYS A 83 4.75 0.94 16.50
N PRO A 84 5.79 0.58 15.73
CA PRO A 84 5.60 0.25 14.33
C PRO A 84 4.85 -1.09 14.24
N ILE A 85 3.71 -1.08 13.55
CA ILE A 85 2.82 -2.23 13.40
C ILE A 85 2.90 -2.84 12.00
N MET A 86 3.30 -2.04 11.01
CA MET A 86 3.34 -2.44 9.61
C MET A 86 4.37 -1.64 8.83
N MET A 87 4.91 -2.23 7.78
CA MET A 87 5.58 -1.54 6.69
C MET A 87 4.82 -1.80 5.40
N ILE A 88 4.53 -0.76 4.63
CA ILE A 88 3.77 -0.84 3.38
C ILE A 88 4.62 -0.27 2.26
N THR A 89 4.77 -1.05 1.19
CA THR A 89 5.35 -0.62 -0.08
C THR A 89 4.23 -0.47 -1.09
N GLU A 90 4.03 0.72 -1.63
CA GLU A 90 3.03 1.01 -2.65
C GLU A 90 3.71 1.40 -3.95
N LYS A 91 3.25 0.80 -5.07
CA LYS A 91 3.76 1.05 -6.41
C LYS A 91 2.64 1.52 -7.34
N PHE A 92 2.91 2.55 -8.13
CA PHE A 92 1.95 3.16 -9.05
C PHE A 92 2.62 3.50 -10.40
N PRO A 93 1.99 3.17 -11.55
CA PRO A 93 2.52 3.55 -12.86
C PRO A 93 2.55 5.06 -13.06
N GLU A 94 3.72 5.62 -13.38
CA GLU A 94 3.89 7.06 -13.56
C GLU A 94 2.95 7.61 -14.65
N SER A 95 2.79 6.87 -15.75
CA SER A 95 1.96 7.28 -16.91
C SER A 95 0.49 7.52 -16.55
N TYR A 96 -0.03 6.90 -15.49
CA TYR A 96 -1.43 7.02 -15.12
C TYR A 96 -1.75 8.34 -14.43
N PHE A 97 -0.73 9.01 -13.91
CA PHE A 97 -0.88 10.22 -13.11
C PHE A 97 -0.21 11.44 -13.73
N ARG A 98 0.63 11.25 -14.76
CA ARG A 98 1.07 12.34 -15.61
C ARG A 98 -0.11 12.90 -16.41
N LYS A 99 -0.46 14.16 -16.16
CA LYS A 99 -1.22 14.95 -17.14
C LYS A 99 -0.23 15.43 -18.20
N ASN A 100 -0.59 15.27 -19.48
CA ASN A 100 0.06 16.04 -20.54
C ASN A 100 -0.20 17.53 -20.22
N PHE A 101 0.85 18.26 -19.85
CA PHE A 101 0.83 19.72 -19.78
C PHE A 101 1.28 20.27 -21.13
#